data_AF-A0AAX3I2H2-F1
#
_entry.id   AF-A0AAX3I2H2-F1
#
_cell.length_a   1.000
_cell.length_b   1.000
_cell.length_c   1.000
_cell.angle_alpha   90.00
_cell.angle_beta   90.00
_cell.angle_gamma   90.00
#
_symmetry.space_group_name_H-M   'P 1'
#
loop_
_entity.id
_entity.type
_entity.pdbx_description
1 polymer ?
#
loop_
_entity_poly.entity_id
_entity_poly.type
_entity_poly.pdbx_seq_one_letter_code
_entity_poly.pdbx_strand_id
1 'polypeptide(L)'
;MSSLAMSSFVEQQIVLHQFTAKHCAQARVMLGWSREELARQAGVAVEAIQQLEGHGDIDDQTRLILAFRLEAEGLVFFPGFAPGWGMTARRFDTPTAEPTSQGLMSRLLGTTTATIDSATPQPNGA
;
A
#
# COMPACT_ATOMS: atom_id res chain seq x y z
N MET A 1 13.11 -10.73 -48.58
CA MET A 1 12.58 -11.62 -47.52
C MET A 1 12.82 -10.89 -46.21
N SER A 2 11.81 -10.17 -45.72
CA SER A 2 11.97 -9.26 -44.57
C SER A 2 11.01 -9.65 -43.47
N SER A 3 11.59 -10.21 -42.42
CA SER A 3 11.17 -10.29 -41.02
C SER A 3 9.71 -9.94 -40.70
N LEU A 4 8.88 -10.97 -40.55
CA LEU A 4 7.72 -10.92 -39.65
C LEU A 4 8.29 -11.03 -38.23
N ALA A 5 8.73 -9.90 -37.67
CA ALA A 5 8.88 -9.79 -36.23
C ALA A 5 7.47 -9.92 -35.65
N MET A 6 7.10 -11.15 -35.32
CA MET A 6 5.86 -11.43 -34.63
C MET A 6 5.85 -10.59 -33.36
N SER A 7 4.92 -9.64 -33.34
CA SER A 7 4.45 -9.01 -32.12
C SER A 7 3.82 -10.10 -31.28
N SER A 8 4.63 -10.93 -30.63
CA SER A 8 4.19 -11.63 -29.44
C SER A 8 4.04 -10.56 -28.39
N PHE A 9 2.87 -9.90 -28.38
CA PHE A 9 2.28 -9.50 -27.12
C PHE A 9 2.24 -10.81 -26.33
N VAL A 10 3.28 -11.04 -25.53
CA VAL A 10 3.19 -12.01 -24.46
C VAL A 10 2.17 -11.34 -23.56
N GLU A 11 0.90 -11.68 -23.77
CA GLU A 11 -0.09 -11.67 -22.71
C GLU A 11 0.58 -12.43 -21.60
N GLN A 12 1.20 -11.69 -20.67
CA GLN A 12 1.69 -12.19 -19.40
C GLN A 12 0.45 -12.54 -18.59
N GLN A 13 -0.33 -13.50 -19.09
CA GLN A 13 -1.32 -14.21 -18.33
C GLN A 13 -0.51 -14.99 -17.32
N ILE A 14 -0.68 -14.66 -16.03
CA ILE A 14 -0.35 -15.55 -14.94
C ILE A 14 -0.73 -16.96 -15.40
N VAL A 15 0.21 -17.88 -15.43
CA VAL A 15 -0.14 -19.30 -15.53
C VAL A 15 -0.76 -19.64 -14.18
N LEU A 16 -2.07 -19.40 -14.07
CA LEU A 16 -2.88 -19.46 -12.84
C LEU A 16 -2.68 -20.77 -12.06
N HIS A 17 -2.32 -21.85 -12.76
CA HIS A 17 -2.03 -23.17 -12.22
C HIS A 17 -0.75 -23.27 -11.38
N GLN A 18 -0.06 -22.16 -11.12
CA GLN A 18 1.23 -22.13 -10.42
C GLN A 18 1.21 -21.22 -9.19
N PHE A 19 0.07 -20.61 -8.86
CA PHE A 19 -0.10 -19.84 -7.63
C PHE A 19 -0.32 -20.78 -6.43
N THR A 20 0.67 -20.80 -5.53
CA THR A 20 0.70 -21.72 -4.39
C THR A 20 0.39 -21.00 -3.07
N ALA A 21 0.05 -21.77 -2.04
CA ALA A 21 -0.06 -21.28 -0.66
C ALA A 21 1.17 -20.48 -0.21
N LYS A 22 2.37 -20.96 -0.58
CA LYS A 22 3.64 -20.31 -0.26
C LYS A 22 3.79 -18.97 -0.98
N HIS A 23 3.35 -18.87 -2.24
CA HIS A 23 3.32 -17.60 -2.96
C HIS A 23 2.45 -16.57 -2.27
N CYS A 24 1.24 -16.96 -1.86
CA CYS A 24 0.32 -16.06 -1.16
C CYS A 24 0.94 -15.52 0.13
N ALA A 25 1.44 -16.41 1.00
CA ALA A 25 2.05 -16.02 2.27
C ALA A 25 3.26 -15.10 2.07
N GLN A 26 4.14 -15.45 1.12
CA GLN A 26 5.36 -14.68 0.90
C GLN A 26 5.08 -13.31 0.26
N ALA A 27 4.18 -13.23 -0.73
CA ALA A 27 3.79 -11.98 -1.37
C ALA A 27 3.18 -11.01 -0.36
N ARG A 28 2.30 -11.51 0.51
CA ARG A 28 1.70 -10.73 1.59
C ARG A 28 2.76 -10.14 2.53
N VAL A 29 3.77 -10.91 2.90
CA VAL A 29 4.90 -10.43 3.71
C VAL A 29 5.74 -9.39 2.97
N MET A 30 6.00 -9.57 1.67
CA MET A 30 6.72 -8.60 0.84
C MET A 30 5.99 -7.25 0.74
N LEU A 31 4.66 -7.26 0.74
CA LEU A 31 3.81 -6.08 0.71
C LEU A 31 3.56 -5.46 2.10
N GLY A 32 4.00 -6.13 3.18
CA GLY A 32 3.73 -5.71 4.55
C GLY A 32 2.25 -5.84 4.95
N TRP A 33 1.48 -6.66 4.25
CA TRP A 33 0.05 -6.82 4.50
C TRP A 33 -0.26 -7.87 5.58
N SER A 34 -1.30 -7.63 6.37
CA SER A 34 -1.91 -8.68 7.19
C SER A 34 -2.87 -9.53 6.34
N ARG A 35 -3.38 -10.65 6.90
CA ARG A 35 -4.36 -11.47 6.16
C ARG A 35 -5.66 -10.73 5.97
N GLU A 36 -6.05 -9.95 6.96
CA GLU A 36 -7.22 -9.09 6.96
C GLU A 36 -7.09 -8.00 5.89
N GLU A 37 -5.90 -7.41 5.76
CA GLU A 37 -5.63 -6.42 4.71
C GLU A 37 -5.69 -7.04 3.32
N LEU A 38 -5.08 -8.21 3.11
CA LEU A 38 -5.18 -8.92 1.84
C LEU A 38 -6.64 -9.30 1.51
N ALA A 39 -7.41 -9.77 2.50
CA ALA A 39 -8.83 -10.08 2.35
C ALA A 39 -9.63 -8.85 1.90
N ARG A 40 -9.38 -7.70 2.56
CA ARG A 40 -10.02 -6.42 2.24
C ARG A 40 -9.66 -5.95 0.83
N GLN A 41 -8.40 -6.06 0.44
CA GLN A 41 -7.92 -5.63 -0.88
C GLN A 41 -8.45 -6.54 -2.01
N ALA A 42 -8.53 -7.85 -1.75
CA ALA A 42 -9.00 -8.85 -2.71
C ALA A 42 -10.53 -9.03 -2.71
N GLY A 43 -11.25 -8.52 -1.71
CA GLY A 43 -12.70 -8.70 -1.57
C GLY A 43 -13.10 -10.14 -1.24
N VAL A 44 -12.25 -10.89 -0.52
CA VAL A 44 -12.49 -12.29 -0.14
C VAL A 44 -12.57 -12.45 1.37
N ALA A 45 -13.07 -13.59 1.84
CA ALA A 45 -13.11 -13.91 3.26
C ALA A 45 -11.68 -14.13 3.82
N VAL A 46 -11.42 -13.70 5.06
CA VAL A 46 -10.11 -13.87 5.73
C VAL A 46 -9.81 -15.37 5.92
N GLU A 47 -10.85 -16.14 6.20
CA GLU A 47 -10.81 -17.59 6.38
C GLU A 47 -10.29 -18.29 5.13
N ALA A 48 -10.62 -17.79 3.93
CA ALA A 48 -10.14 -18.36 2.68
C ALA A 48 -8.62 -18.18 2.52
N ILE A 49 -8.07 -17.04 2.97
CA ILE A 49 -6.63 -16.80 2.97
C ILE A 49 -5.94 -17.69 4.01
N GLN A 50 -6.51 -17.81 5.21
CA GLN A 50 -5.98 -18.70 6.25
C GLN A 50 -5.97 -20.16 5.77
N GLN A 51 -7.05 -20.61 5.12
CA GLN A 51 -7.17 -21.94 4.56
C GLN A 51 -6.14 -22.17 3.45
N LEU A 52 -6.02 -21.24 2.50
CA LEU A 52 -5.01 -21.33 1.44
C LEU A 52 -3.59 -21.40 2.02
N GLU A 53 -3.20 -20.46 2.89
CA GLU A 53 -1.87 -20.44 3.50
C GLU A 53 -1.60 -21.68 4.37
N GLY A 54 -2.65 -22.27 4.96
CA GLY A 54 -2.61 -23.52 5.73
C GLY A 54 -2.59 -24.79 4.89
N HIS A 55 -2.38 -24.70 3.57
CA HIS A 55 -2.44 -25.82 2.61
C HIS A 55 -3.82 -26.50 2.48
N GLY A 56 -4.87 -25.84 2.94
CA GLY A 56 -6.25 -26.24 2.66
C GLY A 56 -6.63 -25.94 1.22
N ASP A 57 -7.63 -26.66 0.72
CA ASP A 57 -8.16 -26.42 -0.61
C ASP A 57 -9.14 -25.24 -0.59
N ILE A 58 -9.06 -24.39 -1.60
CA ILE A 58 -9.97 -23.25 -1.77
C ILE A 58 -10.48 -23.26 -3.20
N ASP A 59 -11.66 -22.69 -3.40
CA ASP A 59 -12.23 -22.54 -4.73
C ASP A 59 -11.26 -21.83 -5.70
N ASP A 60 -11.23 -22.32 -6.94
CA ASP A 60 -10.32 -21.83 -7.95
C ASP A 60 -10.52 -20.33 -8.21
N GLN A 61 -11.76 -19.82 -8.25
CA GLN A 61 -12.02 -18.39 -8.46
C GLN A 61 -11.39 -17.55 -7.34
N THR A 62 -11.50 -18.01 -6.09
CA THR A 62 -10.87 -17.33 -4.94
C THR A 62 -9.34 -17.29 -5.10
N ARG A 63 -8.75 -18.40 -5.56
CA ARG A 63 -7.32 -18.49 -5.84
C ARG A 63 -6.89 -17.54 -6.95
N LEU A 64 -7.68 -17.41 -8.02
CA LEU A 64 -7.45 -16.47 -9.12
C LEU A 64 -7.48 -15.02 -8.65
N ILE A 65 -8.50 -14.65 -7.88
CA ILE A 65 -8.67 -13.29 -7.35
C ILE A 65 -7.45 -12.89 -6.52
N LEU A 66 -6.98 -13.78 -5.64
CA LEU A 66 -5.78 -13.54 -4.84
C LEU A 66 -4.52 -13.35 -5.70
N ALA A 67 -4.32 -14.21 -6.72
CA ALA A 67 -3.17 -14.12 -7.60
C ALA A 67 -3.15 -12.79 -8.38
N PHE A 68 -4.27 -12.41 -9.00
CA PHE A 68 -4.38 -11.15 -9.74
C PHE A 68 -4.24 -9.93 -8.86
N ARG A 69 -4.80 -9.95 -7.64
CA ARG A 69 -4.68 -8.82 -6.72
C ARG A 69 -3.22 -8.57 -6.32
N LEU A 70 -2.45 -9.62 -6.11
CA LEU A 70 -1.03 -9.51 -5.78
C LEU A 70 -0.19 -9.11 -7.01
N GLU A 71 -0.53 -9.62 -8.20
CA GLU A 71 0.12 -9.19 -9.45
C GLU A 71 -0.12 -7.71 -9.76
N ALA A 72 -1.31 -7.20 -9.42
CA ALA A 72 -1.63 -5.77 -9.57
C ALA A 72 -0.71 -4.85 -8.72
N GLU A 73 -0.09 -5.37 -7.65
CA GLU A 73 0.95 -4.66 -6.89
C GLU A 73 2.33 -4.72 -7.57
N GLY A 74 2.44 -5.36 -8.73
CA GLY A 74 3.68 -5.52 -9.49
C GLY A 74 4.47 -6.78 -9.13
N LEU A 75 3.87 -7.72 -8.40
CA LEU A 75 4.50 -9.02 -8.12
C LEU A 75 4.35 -9.98 -9.30
N VAL A 76 5.36 -10.83 -9.49
CA VAL A 76 5.36 -11.90 -10.49
C VAL A 76 5.61 -13.24 -9.81
N PHE A 77 4.91 -14.27 -10.28
CA PHE A 77 4.93 -15.61 -9.70
C PHE A 77 5.49 -16.63 -10.70
N PHE A 78 6.55 -17.34 -10.30
CA PHE A 78 7.15 -18.41 -11.09
C PHE A 78 7.07 -19.75 -10.36
N PRO A 79 6.76 -20.85 -11.05
CA PRO A 79 6.73 -22.19 -10.47
C PRO A 79 8.04 -22.53 -9.75
N GLY A 80 7.96 -22.92 -8.48
CA GLY A 80 9.14 -23.36 -7.71
C GLY A 80 10.06 -22.25 -7.22
N PHE A 81 9.70 -20.98 -7.44
CA PHE A 81 10.47 -19.82 -6.95
C PHE A 81 9.64 -18.98 -5.99
N ALA A 82 10.32 -18.22 -5.14
CA ALA A 82 9.72 -17.13 -4.38
C ALA A 82 9.05 -16.10 -5.32
N PRO A 83 7.97 -15.41 -4.91
CA PRO A 83 7.46 -14.25 -5.63
C PRO A 83 8.57 -13.20 -5.83
N GLY A 84 8.61 -12.60 -7.02
CA GLY A 84 9.56 -11.54 -7.38
C GLY A 84 8.86 -10.24 -7.72
N TRP A 85 9.61 -9.13 -7.75
CA TRP A 85 9.12 -7.86 -8.30
C TRP A 85 9.29 -7.85 -9.82
N GLY A 86 8.23 -7.52 -10.55
CA GLY A 86 8.31 -7.34 -12.01
C GLY A 86 9.24 -6.20 -12.40
N MET A 87 9.83 -6.27 -13.61
CA MET A 87 10.90 -5.37 -14.08
C MET A 87 10.50 -3.89 -14.25
N THR A 88 9.22 -3.53 -14.05
CA THR A 88 8.75 -2.13 -14.11
C THR A 88 7.72 -1.84 -13.00
N ALA A 89 7.85 -2.40 -11.81
CA ALA A 89 7.11 -1.91 -10.65
C ALA A 89 7.67 -0.54 -10.23
N ARG A 90 7.42 0.48 -11.06
CA ARG A 90 7.58 1.88 -10.69
C ARG A 90 6.60 2.06 -9.54
N ARG A 91 7.15 2.18 -8.32
CA ARG A 91 6.41 2.30 -7.06
C ARG A 91 5.12 3.08 -7.28
N PHE A 92 3.97 2.44 -7.11
CA PHE A 92 2.81 3.19 -6.73
C PHE A 92 3.09 3.61 -5.29
N ASP A 93 3.68 4.80 -5.13
CA ASP A 93 3.55 5.54 -3.89
C ASP A 93 2.04 5.62 -3.62
N THR A 94 1.54 4.70 -2.80
CA THR A 94 0.20 4.81 -2.24
C THR A 94 0.33 5.98 -1.27
N PRO A 95 -0.24 7.16 -1.54
CA PRO A 95 -0.28 8.17 -0.50
C PRO A 95 -1.09 7.56 0.63
N THR A 96 -0.42 7.30 1.75
CA THR A 96 -1.10 7.03 3.02
C THR A 96 -2.10 8.18 3.21
N ALA A 97 -3.38 7.88 3.05
CA ALA A 97 -4.45 8.82 3.31
C ALA A 97 -4.54 9.02 4.83
N GLU A 98 -3.66 9.86 5.36
CA GLU A 98 -3.91 10.56 6.61
C GLU A 98 -4.88 11.71 6.29
N PRO A 99 -6.09 11.74 6.87
CA PRO A 99 -6.99 12.88 6.73
C PRO A 99 -6.44 14.00 7.62
N THR A 100 -5.46 14.75 7.12
CA THR A 100 -5.08 16.02 7.76
C THR A 100 -6.14 17.05 7.43
N SER A 101 -7.19 17.03 8.25
CA SER A 101 -8.15 18.12 8.41
C SER A 101 -7.38 19.44 8.42
N GLN A 102 -7.66 20.28 7.41
CA GLN A 102 -7.19 21.65 7.32
C GLN A 102 -7.71 22.45 8.52
N GLY A 103 -6.95 22.46 9.61
CA GLY A 103 -7.13 23.36 10.74
C GLY A 103 -6.17 24.55 10.65
N LEU A 104 -6.35 25.44 9.67
CA LEU A 104 -5.60 26.71 9.57
C LEU A 104 -6.14 27.82 10.50
N MET A 105 -6.86 27.45 11.56
CA MET A 105 -7.48 28.39 12.51
C MET A 105 -7.09 28.03 13.95
N SER A 106 -5.79 28.05 14.23
CA SER A 106 -5.29 28.09 15.61
C SER A 106 -3.98 28.89 15.65
N ARG A 107 -4.07 30.15 15.22
CA ARG A 107 -3.06 31.17 15.45
C ARG A 107 -3.75 32.38 16.08
N LEU A 108 -3.28 32.70 17.29
CA LEU A 108 -3.62 33.84 18.14
C LEU A 108 -4.91 33.72 18.97
N LEU A 109 -4.86 32.84 19.99
CA LEU A 109 -5.43 33.19 21.28
C LEU A 109 -4.58 34.30 21.92
N GLY A 110 -5.20 35.48 22.08
CA GLY A 110 -5.15 36.27 23.31
C GLY A 110 -3.82 36.94 23.72
N THR A 111 -3.59 38.16 23.24
CA THR A 111 -2.93 39.19 24.06
C THR A 111 -3.89 40.37 24.18
N THR A 112 -4.61 40.36 25.28
CA THR A 112 -5.50 41.42 25.76
C THR A 112 -4.71 42.65 26.19
N THR A 113 -5.30 43.84 25.94
CA THR A 113 -5.27 45.07 26.79
C THR A 113 -3.92 45.72 27.06
N ALA A 114 -3.74 47.04 27.08
CA ALA A 114 -4.54 48.22 26.82
C ALA A 114 -3.54 49.39 26.86
N THR A 115 -3.84 50.45 26.11
CA THR A 115 -3.40 51.83 26.38
C THR A 115 -3.37 52.14 27.87
N ILE A 116 -2.33 52.84 28.36
CA ILE A 116 -2.40 54.08 29.16
C ILE A 116 -1.01 54.74 29.23
N ASP A 117 -1.10 56.06 29.18
CA ASP A 117 -0.16 57.16 29.11
C ASP A 117 0.73 57.39 30.37
N SER A 118 1.90 58.01 30.13
CA SER A 118 2.75 58.88 30.98
C SER A 118 2.96 58.65 32.48
N ALA A 119 4.25 58.65 32.90
CA ALA A 119 4.82 59.58 33.90
C ALA A 119 6.33 59.32 34.17
N THR A 120 7.18 60.34 34.02
CA THR A 120 8.49 60.47 34.67
C THR A 120 8.31 60.76 36.17
N PRO A 121 9.23 60.33 37.08
CA PRO A 121 10.46 61.10 37.38
C PRO A 121 11.72 60.29 37.78
N GLN A 122 12.86 61.00 37.80
CA GLN A 122 14.21 60.66 38.33
C GLN A 122 14.19 60.30 39.85
N PRO A 123 15.24 59.69 40.48
CA PRO A 123 16.53 60.38 40.78
C PRO A 123 17.83 59.51 40.85
N ASN A 124 18.96 60.20 41.05
CA ASN A 124 20.37 59.78 41.14
C ASN A 124 20.77 58.88 42.33
N GLY A 125 21.91 58.18 42.17
CA GLY A 125 22.80 57.64 43.24
C GLY A 125 23.44 56.32 42.78
N ALA A 126 24.76 56.10 42.77
CA ALA A 126 25.91 56.74 43.39
C ALA A 126 27.17 56.56 42.51
#